data_AF-A0A3S1B2C3-F1
#
_entry.id   AF-A0A3S1B2C3-F1
#
_cell.length_a   1.000
_cell.length_b   1.000
_cell.length_c   1.000
_cell.angle_alpha   90.00
_cell.angle_beta   90.00
_cell.angle_gamma   90.00
#
_symmetry.space_group_name_H-M   'P 1'
#
loop_
_entity.id
_entity.type
_entity.pdbx_description
1 polymer ?
#
loop_
_entity_poly.entity_id
_entity_poly.type
_entity_poly.pdbx_seq_one_letter_code
_entity_poly.pdbx_strand_id
1 'polypeptide(L)'
;MRARGKKVDLFGDNVLDEIHDFNTGVAYIIDTARGNCSVSPIEENDLDDTSDNQGHVTMRTAAELLLLDGSGQKPVYAGSRNIRGIDCDVWVAKRVNYPPGTKLNATWEWAFVNSSWTYTDQGSNLLPKGGTLMQLSLTQGYRTVTYYNIYNFRQDQQSFSHFDISPCFENRKRRIFAVSFPGKSAPTIAVNLQYFKDGVVEQVAKLTGLSPLRVGHLQVNFESDVKLMFEIFDKTPIPGDVTTVKQEVDLAKAGDALYKAVRTNKFSVPIVSYNGTK
;
A
#
# COMPACT_ATOMS: atom_id res chain seq x y z
N MET A 1 1.59 -8.34 -9.35
CA MET A 1 0.37 -8.79 -10.06
C MET A 1 0.73 -9.11 -11.51
N ARG A 2 0.10 -10.09 -12.20
CA ARG A 2 0.25 -10.18 -13.68
C ARG A 2 -0.66 -9.13 -14.30
N ALA A 3 -0.20 -8.45 -15.35
CA ALA A 3 -1.02 -7.51 -16.10
C ALA A 3 -2.36 -8.17 -16.53
N ARG A 4 -3.46 -7.41 -16.49
CA ARG A 4 -4.79 -7.84 -16.93
C ARG A 4 -5.47 -6.74 -17.73
N GLY A 5 -6.34 -7.12 -18.68
CA GLY A 5 -7.08 -6.16 -19.51
C GLY A 5 -6.14 -5.23 -20.28
N LYS A 6 -6.46 -3.92 -20.29
CA LYS A 6 -5.66 -2.88 -20.97
C LYS A 6 -4.18 -2.85 -20.54
N LYS A 7 -3.84 -3.31 -19.33
CA LYS A 7 -2.46 -3.36 -18.86
C LYS A 7 -1.64 -4.46 -19.57
N VAL A 8 -2.27 -5.54 -20.05
CA VAL A 8 -1.56 -6.56 -20.86
C VAL A 8 -1.10 -5.96 -22.18
N ASP A 9 -1.95 -5.15 -22.81
CA ASP A 9 -1.62 -4.49 -24.07
C ASP A 9 -0.44 -3.52 -23.93
N LEU A 10 -0.27 -2.91 -22.75
CA LEU A 10 0.76 -1.92 -22.47
C LEU A 10 2.08 -2.52 -21.95
N PHE A 11 2.01 -3.57 -21.13
CA PHE A 11 3.16 -4.10 -20.39
C PHE A 11 3.48 -5.57 -20.69
N GLY A 12 2.68 -6.24 -21.54
CA GLY A 12 2.81 -7.66 -21.82
C GLY A 12 2.46 -8.54 -20.61
N ASP A 13 3.03 -9.74 -20.56
CA ASP A 13 2.76 -10.75 -19.52
C ASP A 13 3.68 -10.63 -18.28
N ASN A 14 4.42 -9.53 -18.16
CA ASN A 14 5.38 -9.33 -17.07
C ASN A 14 4.69 -9.20 -15.70
N VAL A 15 5.44 -9.53 -14.65
CA VAL A 15 5.00 -9.29 -13.28
C VAL A 15 5.20 -7.81 -12.98
N LEU A 16 4.11 -7.15 -12.63
CA LEU A 16 4.10 -5.73 -12.30
C LEU A 16 3.89 -5.51 -10.81
N ASP A 17 4.60 -4.53 -10.27
CA ASP A 17 4.25 -3.91 -9.01
C ASP A 17 3.48 -2.63 -9.31
N GLU A 18 2.39 -2.41 -8.60
CA GLU A 18 1.54 -1.25 -8.77
C GLU A 18 1.32 -0.60 -7.40
N ILE A 19 1.67 0.67 -7.31
CA ILE A 19 1.59 1.46 -6.08
C ILE A 19 0.69 2.66 -6.36
N HIS A 20 -0.43 2.76 -5.66
CA HIS A 20 -1.36 3.88 -5.76
C HIS A 20 -1.09 4.91 -4.65
N ASP A 21 -0.79 6.15 -5.03
CA ASP A 21 -0.75 7.29 -4.12
C ASP A 21 -2.05 8.09 -4.19
N PHE A 22 -3.02 7.73 -3.36
CA PHE A 22 -4.31 8.40 -3.27
C PHE A 22 -4.23 9.85 -2.72
N ASN A 23 -3.07 10.33 -2.24
CA ASN A 23 -2.92 11.75 -1.90
C ASN A 23 -2.73 12.63 -3.14
N THR A 24 -2.14 12.05 -4.20
CA THR A 24 -1.81 12.76 -5.44
C THR A 24 -2.61 12.27 -6.65
N GLY A 25 -3.26 11.10 -6.53
CA GLY A 25 -4.07 10.48 -7.59
C GLY A 25 -3.24 9.73 -8.62
N VAL A 26 -2.02 9.33 -8.26
CA VAL A 26 -1.02 8.76 -9.18
C VAL A 26 -0.76 7.29 -8.89
N ALA A 27 -0.68 6.48 -9.93
CA ALA A 27 -0.21 5.10 -9.90
C ALA A 27 1.23 5.01 -10.43
N TYR A 28 2.09 4.30 -9.70
CA TYR A 28 3.42 3.89 -10.14
C TYR A 28 3.35 2.41 -10.55
N ILE A 29 3.60 2.14 -11.83
CA ILE A 29 3.54 0.80 -12.41
C ILE A 29 4.95 0.39 -12.80
N ILE A 30 5.50 -0.58 -12.08
CA ILE A 30 6.88 -1.01 -12.16
C ILE A 30 6.92 -2.41 -12.79
N ASP A 31 7.63 -2.54 -13.92
CA ASP A 31 7.95 -3.84 -14.49
C ASP A 31 9.12 -4.44 -13.72
N THR A 32 8.83 -5.40 -12.85
CA THR A 32 9.84 -6.02 -11.97
C THR A 32 10.92 -6.79 -12.74
N ALA A 33 10.64 -7.21 -13.98
CA ALA A 33 11.59 -7.94 -14.81
C ALA A 33 12.55 -7.00 -15.55
N ARG A 34 12.05 -5.83 -15.98
CA ARG A 34 12.85 -4.83 -16.73
C ARG A 34 13.40 -3.71 -15.88
N GLY A 35 12.88 -3.52 -14.66
CA GLY A 35 13.20 -2.40 -13.78
C GLY A 35 12.68 -1.05 -14.28
N ASN A 36 11.87 -1.03 -15.35
CA ASN A 36 11.31 0.22 -15.85
C ASN A 36 10.03 0.58 -15.09
N CYS A 37 9.70 1.86 -15.07
CA CYS A 37 8.50 2.36 -14.42
C CYS A 37 7.73 3.28 -15.35
N SER A 38 6.41 3.13 -15.32
CA SER A 38 5.43 4.03 -15.92
C SER A 38 4.60 4.68 -14.81
N VAL A 39 4.27 5.95 -15.00
CA VAL A 39 3.51 6.72 -14.03
C VAL A 39 2.28 7.29 -14.75
N SER A 40 1.11 7.01 -14.20
CA SER A 40 -0.19 7.43 -14.75
C SER A 40 -1.12 7.89 -13.63
N PRO A 41 -2.23 8.57 -13.93
CA PRO A 41 -3.32 8.64 -12.98
C PRO A 41 -3.78 7.24 -12.58
N ILE A 42 -4.31 7.12 -11.36
CA ILE A 42 -4.93 5.86 -10.89
C ILE A 42 -6.13 5.57 -11.79
N GLU A 43 -6.19 4.35 -12.33
CA GLU A 43 -7.35 3.92 -13.11
C GLU A 43 -8.57 3.81 -12.20
N GLU A 44 -9.71 4.33 -12.65
CA GLU A 44 -10.95 4.22 -11.88
C GLU A 44 -11.44 2.76 -11.83
N ASN A 45 -12.09 2.42 -10.71
CA ASN A 45 -12.94 1.24 -10.53
C ASN A 45 -12.21 -0.10 -10.35
N ASP A 46 -10.99 -0.06 -9.83
CA ASP A 46 -10.31 -1.22 -9.28
C ASP A 46 -10.95 -1.64 -7.92
N LEU A 47 -10.36 -2.65 -7.27
CA LEU A 47 -10.88 -3.20 -6.02
C LEU A 47 -10.64 -2.26 -4.82
N ASP A 48 -9.60 -1.44 -4.87
CA ASP A 48 -9.09 -0.64 -3.77
C ASP A 48 -9.42 0.86 -3.88
N ASP A 49 -10.03 1.32 -4.97
CA ASP A 49 -10.46 2.70 -5.14
C ASP A 49 -11.99 2.88 -5.23
N THR A 50 -12.46 4.11 -5.12
CA THR A 50 -13.78 4.52 -5.56
C THR A 50 -13.68 5.87 -6.27
N SER A 51 -14.43 6.06 -7.33
CA SER A 51 -14.46 7.33 -8.08
C SER A 51 -15.76 8.11 -7.89
N ASP A 52 -15.67 9.44 -7.92
CA ASP A 52 -16.83 10.31 -8.03
C ASP A 52 -17.29 10.48 -9.49
N ASN A 53 -18.38 11.22 -9.73
CA ASN A 53 -18.90 11.45 -11.08
C ASN A 53 -17.98 12.29 -11.98
N GLN A 54 -16.92 12.86 -11.43
CA GLN A 54 -15.92 13.67 -12.12
C GLN A 54 -14.64 12.87 -12.39
N GLY A 55 -14.61 11.59 -12.01
CA GLY A 55 -13.46 10.70 -12.20
C GLY A 55 -12.41 10.80 -11.10
N HIS A 56 -12.68 11.54 -10.01
CA HIS A 56 -11.71 11.64 -8.93
C HIS A 56 -11.71 10.36 -8.09
N VAL A 57 -10.55 9.73 -7.94
CA VAL A 57 -10.36 8.52 -7.15
C VAL A 57 -10.11 8.84 -5.68
N THR A 58 -10.54 7.94 -4.81
CA THR A 58 -10.18 7.90 -3.39
C THR A 58 -9.96 6.45 -2.98
N MET A 59 -9.16 6.23 -1.93
CA MET A 59 -8.97 4.89 -1.39
C MET A 59 -10.28 4.38 -0.80
N ARG A 60 -10.71 3.20 -1.23
CA ARG A 60 -11.89 2.52 -0.71
C ARG A 60 -11.67 2.15 0.76
N THR A 61 -12.59 2.61 1.59
CA THR A 61 -12.66 2.24 3.01
C THR A 61 -13.15 0.80 3.17
N ALA A 62 -12.91 0.22 4.35
CA ALA A 62 -13.47 -1.08 4.69
C ALA A 62 -15.01 -1.09 4.66
N ALA A 63 -15.66 0.03 5.01
CA ALA A 63 -17.11 0.15 4.97
C ALA A 63 -17.65 0.10 3.53
N GLU A 64 -17.00 0.79 2.59
CA GLU A 64 -17.35 0.75 1.17
C GLU A 64 -17.04 -0.61 0.55
N LEU A 65 -15.90 -1.23 0.88
CA LEU A 65 -15.54 -2.56 0.38
C LEU A 65 -16.56 -3.64 0.81
N LEU A 66 -17.15 -3.48 1.99
CA LEU A 66 -18.13 -4.40 2.57
C LEU A 66 -19.59 -3.95 2.36
N LEU A 67 -19.84 -2.87 1.60
CA LEU A 67 -21.17 -2.28 1.37
C LEU A 67 -21.93 -1.95 2.68
N LEU A 68 -21.20 -1.53 3.70
CA LEU A 68 -21.73 -1.08 5.00
C LEU A 68 -21.96 0.43 5.07
N ASP A 69 -21.45 1.17 4.09
CA ASP A 69 -21.60 2.62 3.90
C ASP A 69 -22.98 3.04 3.35
N GLY A 70 -23.77 2.08 2.88
CA GLY A 70 -25.08 2.31 2.26
C GLY A 70 -25.04 2.51 0.74
N SER A 71 -23.88 2.33 0.09
CA SER A 71 -23.74 2.39 -1.38
C SER A 71 -24.40 1.22 -2.12
N GLY A 72 -24.81 0.18 -1.41
CA GLY A 72 -25.45 -1.01 -1.96
C GLY A 72 -26.48 -1.62 -1.01
N GLN A 73 -26.99 -2.80 -1.38
CA GLN A 73 -27.76 -3.59 -0.43
C GLN A 73 -26.84 -4.07 0.68
N LYS A 74 -27.32 -4.01 1.93
CA LYS A 74 -26.56 -4.54 3.06
C LYS A 74 -26.29 -6.03 2.84
N PRO A 75 -25.07 -6.52 3.15
CA PRO A 75 -24.78 -7.94 3.06
C PRO A 75 -25.72 -8.77 3.92
N VAL A 76 -26.19 -9.89 3.36
CA VAL A 76 -26.99 -10.89 4.07
C VAL A 76 -26.19 -12.17 4.21
N TYR A 77 -26.36 -12.86 5.33
CA TYR A 77 -25.69 -14.14 5.56
C TYR A 77 -26.25 -15.21 4.61
N ALA A 78 -25.37 -15.84 3.84
CA ALA A 78 -25.71 -16.85 2.85
C ALA A 78 -25.46 -18.29 3.35
N GLY A 79 -24.97 -18.45 4.57
CA GLY A 79 -24.61 -19.74 5.17
C GLY A 79 -23.11 -19.96 5.25
N SER A 80 -22.73 -21.17 5.63
CA SER A 80 -21.33 -21.61 5.66
C SER A 80 -20.98 -22.45 4.44
N ARG A 81 -19.78 -22.26 3.89
CA ARG A 81 -19.25 -23.05 2.77
C ARG A 81 -17.80 -23.43 3.03
N ASN A 82 -17.42 -24.63 2.59
CA ASN A 82 -16.03 -25.01 2.53
C ASN A 82 -15.41 -24.42 1.25
N ILE A 83 -14.44 -23.52 1.41
CA ILE A 83 -13.75 -22.87 0.30
C ILE A 83 -12.28 -23.21 0.41
N ARG A 84 -11.75 -23.96 -0.56
CA ARG A 84 -10.34 -24.40 -0.59
C ARG A 84 -9.92 -25.16 0.69
N GLY A 85 -10.83 -25.97 1.26
CA GLY A 85 -10.56 -26.77 2.45
C GLY A 85 -10.74 -26.03 3.78
N ILE A 86 -11.18 -24.77 3.76
CA ILE A 86 -11.38 -23.95 4.96
C ILE A 86 -12.87 -23.62 5.09
N ASP A 87 -13.42 -23.80 6.29
CA ASP A 87 -14.81 -23.46 6.57
C ASP A 87 -14.97 -21.95 6.72
N CYS A 88 -15.86 -21.39 5.90
CA CYS A 88 -16.11 -19.96 5.83
C CYS A 88 -17.56 -19.62 6.08
N ASP A 89 -17.78 -18.48 6.72
CA ASP A 89 -19.05 -17.78 6.77
C ASP A 89 -19.17 -16.86 5.55
N VAL A 90 -20.23 -17.05 4.77
CA VAL A 90 -20.43 -16.37 3.49
C VAL A 90 -21.50 -15.30 3.63
N TRP A 91 -21.17 -14.10 3.17
CA TRP A 91 -22.07 -12.97 3.10
C TRP A 91 -22.24 -12.55 1.64
N VAL A 92 -23.45 -12.22 1.24
CA VAL A 92 -23.77 -11.83 -0.13
C VAL A 92 -24.52 -10.52 -0.16
N ALA A 93 -24.21 -9.66 -1.11
CA ALA A 93 -25.02 -8.47 -1.38
C ALA A 93 -25.02 -8.11 -2.86
N LYS A 94 -26.06 -7.36 -3.26
CA LYS A 94 -26.16 -6.77 -4.59
C LYS A 94 -25.57 -5.37 -4.57
N ARG A 95 -24.58 -5.14 -5.43
CA ARG A 95 -24.10 -3.81 -5.78
C ARG A 95 -24.74 -3.37 -7.09
N VAL A 96 -25.47 -2.27 -7.05
CA VAL A 96 -26.07 -1.68 -8.25
C VAL A 96 -25.05 -0.81 -8.97
N ASN A 97 -25.17 -0.69 -10.29
CA ASN A 97 -24.31 0.14 -11.13
C ASN A 97 -22.81 -0.18 -10.96
N TYR A 98 -22.44 -1.46 -11.03
CA TYR A 98 -21.06 -1.92 -10.87
C TYR A 98 -20.54 -2.65 -12.14
N PRO A 99 -19.36 -2.26 -12.68
CA PRO A 99 -18.49 -1.19 -12.19
C PRO A 99 -19.16 0.20 -12.31
N PRO A 100 -18.74 1.20 -11.51
CA PRO A 100 -19.27 2.55 -11.59
C PRO A 100 -19.31 3.09 -13.04
N GLY A 101 -20.29 3.94 -13.32
CA GLY A 101 -20.58 4.42 -14.68
C GLY A 101 -21.37 3.43 -15.56
N THR A 102 -21.62 2.20 -15.09
CA THR A 102 -22.47 1.23 -15.80
C THR A 102 -23.87 1.11 -15.20
N LYS A 103 -24.82 0.55 -15.95
CA LYS A 103 -26.16 0.15 -15.43
C LYS A 103 -26.21 -1.33 -15.02
N LEU A 104 -25.04 -1.97 -14.91
CA LEU A 104 -24.95 -3.38 -14.58
C LEU A 104 -25.08 -3.59 -13.07
N ASN A 105 -25.71 -4.69 -12.69
CA ASN A 105 -25.72 -5.12 -11.30
C ASN A 105 -24.65 -6.19 -11.11
N ALA A 106 -23.98 -6.14 -9.96
CA ALA A 106 -23.05 -7.17 -9.54
C ALA A 106 -23.52 -7.81 -8.23
N THR A 107 -23.29 -9.11 -8.10
CA THR A 107 -23.40 -9.82 -6.83
C THR A 107 -22.02 -9.94 -6.24
N TRP A 108 -21.84 -9.43 -5.04
CA TRP A 108 -20.62 -9.50 -4.26
C TRP A 108 -20.80 -10.56 -3.19
N GLU A 109 -19.86 -11.48 -3.11
CA GLU A 109 -19.85 -12.53 -2.10
C GLU A 109 -18.50 -12.50 -1.36
N TRP A 110 -18.56 -12.28 -0.05
CA TRP A 110 -17.40 -12.29 0.83
C TRP A 110 -17.42 -13.56 1.66
N ALA A 111 -16.33 -14.32 1.62
CA ALA A 111 -16.14 -15.49 2.44
C ALA A 111 -15.10 -15.21 3.52
N PHE A 112 -15.54 -15.15 4.77
CA PHE A 112 -14.69 -14.96 5.92
C PHE A 112 -14.43 -16.30 6.60
N VAL A 113 -13.20 -16.51 7.07
CA VAL A 113 -12.88 -17.70 7.87
C VAL A 113 -13.81 -17.77 9.08
N ASN A 114 -14.43 -18.92 9.31
CA ASN A 114 -15.30 -19.15 10.46
C ASN A 114 -14.48 -19.09 11.75
N SER A 115 -15.08 -18.57 12.83
CA SER A 115 -14.51 -18.53 14.18
C SER A 115 -14.01 -19.87 14.76
N SER A 116 -14.51 -21.00 14.24
CA SER A 116 -14.09 -22.35 14.63
C SER A 116 -12.77 -22.80 13.99
N TRP A 117 -12.32 -22.11 12.93
CA TRP A 117 -11.10 -22.44 12.22
C TRP A 117 -9.89 -21.69 12.81
N THR A 118 -8.81 -22.41 13.06
CA THR A 118 -7.54 -21.84 13.57
C THR A 118 -6.43 -22.08 12.56
N TYR A 119 -5.70 -21.02 12.18
CA TYR A 119 -4.45 -21.13 11.44
C TYR A 119 -3.34 -20.39 12.20
N THR A 120 -2.15 -21.00 12.25
CA THR A 120 -0.95 -20.38 12.78
C THR A 120 -0.24 -19.61 11.67
N ASP A 121 -0.24 -18.27 11.73
CA ASP A 121 0.68 -17.49 10.90
C ASP A 121 2.12 -17.82 11.30
N GLN A 122 3.04 -17.80 10.32
CA GLN A 122 4.46 -18.12 10.50
C GLN A 122 5.21 -17.12 11.41
N GLY A 123 4.50 -16.23 12.10
CA GLY A 123 5.01 -15.20 13.00
C GLY A 123 4.54 -15.31 14.46
N SER A 124 4.04 -16.46 14.91
CA SER A 124 3.71 -16.77 16.32
C SER A 124 2.52 -16.04 16.98
N ASN A 125 1.76 -15.23 16.24
CA ASN A 125 0.49 -14.68 16.74
C ASN A 125 -0.68 -15.53 16.24
N LEU A 126 -1.45 -16.10 17.16
CA LEU A 126 -2.78 -16.60 16.87
C LEU A 126 -3.61 -15.40 16.41
N LEU A 127 -3.83 -15.26 15.10
CA LEU A 127 -4.77 -14.28 14.59
C LEU A 127 -6.15 -14.56 15.22
N PRO A 128 -6.97 -13.51 15.47
CA PRO A 128 -8.28 -13.69 16.07
C PRO A 128 -9.05 -14.79 15.33
N LYS A 129 -9.73 -15.63 16.13
CA LYS A 129 -10.59 -16.72 15.67
C LYS A 129 -11.63 -16.17 14.69
N GLY A 130 -11.43 -16.43 13.40
CA GLY A 130 -12.33 -16.01 12.32
C GLY A 130 -12.25 -14.52 11.94
N GLY A 131 -12.99 -14.15 10.89
CA GLY A 131 -13.09 -12.76 10.43
C GLY A 131 -12.03 -12.31 9.43
N THR A 132 -11.09 -13.17 9.05
CA THR A 132 -10.18 -12.91 7.91
C THR A 132 -10.90 -13.17 6.60
N LEU A 133 -10.90 -12.18 5.69
CA LEU A 133 -11.45 -12.35 4.34
C LEU A 133 -10.54 -13.32 3.57
N MET A 134 -11.13 -14.42 3.10
CA MET A 134 -10.39 -15.46 2.41
C MET A 134 -10.62 -15.42 0.89
N GLN A 135 -11.84 -15.06 0.49
CA GLN A 135 -12.20 -14.90 -0.91
C GLN A 135 -13.26 -13.81 -1.06
N LEU A 136 -13.10 -12.99 -2.09
CA LEU A 136 -14.15 -12.14 -2.62
C LEU A 136 -14.49 -12.61 -4.04
N SER A 137 -15.76 -12.89 -4.28
CA SER A 137 -16.29 -13.24 -5.60
C SER A 137 -17.21 -12.13 -6.10
N LEU A 138 -16.93 -11.63 -7.30
CA LEU A 138 -17.69 -10.59 -7.98
C LEU A 138 -18.35 -11.18 -9.22
N THR A 139 -19.68 -11.34 -9.20
CA THR A 139 -20.46 -11.85 -10.33
C THR A 139 -21.19 -10.71 -11.03
N GLN A 140 -20.84 -10.43 -12.29
CA GLN A 140 -21.48 -9.41 -13.12
C GLN A 140 -22.32 -10.07 -14.22
N GLY A 141 -23.62 -9.75 -14.27
CA GLY A 141 -24.54 -10.37 -15.23
C GLY A 141 -24.63 -11.89 -15.07
N TYR A 142 -24.75 -12.63 -16.19
CA TYR A 142 -24.95 -14.09 -16.18
C TYR A 142 -23.66 -14.92 -16.32
N ARG A 143 -22.46 -14.32 -16.48
CA ARG A 143 -21.27 -15.10 -16.93
C ARG A 143 -19.91 -14.68 -16.36
N THR A 144 -19.70 -13.43 -15.94
CA THR A 144 -18.37 -13.01 -15.50
C THR A 144 -18.25 -13.10 -13.99
N VAL A 145 -17.41 -14.02 -13.52
CA VAL A 145 -17.05 -14.13 -12.09
C VAL A 145 -15.57 -13.81 -11.93
N THR A 146 -15.27 -12.75 -11.19
CA THR A 146 -13.91 -12.42 -10.77
C THR A 146 -13.69 -12.88 -9.33
N TYR A 147 -12.66 -13.69 -9.11
CA TYR A 147 -12.28 -14.15 -7.78
C TYR A 147 -11.01 -13.42 -7.31
N TYR A 148 -11.08 -12.81 -6.13
CA TYR A 148 -9.94 -12.35 -5.37
C TYR A 148 -9.69 -13.34 -4.25
N ASN A 149 -8.61 -14.09 -4.39
CA ASN A 149 -8.18 -15.09 -3.45
C ASN A 149 -7.13 -14.48 -2.52
N ILE A 150 -7.46 -14.34 -1.25
CA ILE A 150 -6.57 -13.73 -0.24
C ILE A 150 -5.86 -14.85 0.51
N TYR A 151 -4.56 -14.70 0.69
CA TYR A 151 -3.66 -15.66 1.33
C TYR A 151 -2.68 -14.91 2.23
N ASN A 152 -2.17 -15.57 3.27
CA ASN A 152 -1.12 -15.05 4.15
C ASN A 152 -1.42 -13.63 4.66
N PHE A 153 -2.68 -13.35 4.99
CA PHE A 153 -3.07 -12.06 5.53
C PHE A 153 -2.35 -11.84 6.86
N ARG A 154 -1.71 -10.67 6.99
CA ARG A 154 -1.09 -10.23 8.23
C ARG A 154 -1.72 -8.90 8.65
N GLN A 155 -1.98 -8.79 9.94
CA GLN A 155 -2.57 -7.58 10.54
C GLN A 155 -1.48 -6.59 11.00
N ASP A 156 -0.21 -6.95 10.89
CA ASP A 156 0.89 -6.08 11.28
C ASP A 156 1.00 -4.84 10.38
N GLN A 157 1.65 -3.81 10.92
CA GLN A 157 1.92 -2.58 10.16
C GLN A 157 2.85 -2.92 8.99
N GLN A 158 2.42 -2.60 7.78
CA GLN A 158 3.24 -2.77 6.59
C GLN A 158 4.43 -1.81 6.61
N SER A 159 5.61 -2.32 6.27
CA SER A 159 6.81 -1.53 6.06
C SER A 159 6.66 -0.59 4.87
N PHE A 160 7.22 0.62 4.97
CA PHE A 160 7.30 1.54 3.82
C PHE A 160 8.14 0.97 2.67
N SER A 161 9.03 0.01 2.95
CA SER A 161 9.83 -0.66 1.93
C SER A 161 9.00 -1.47 0.92
N HIS A 162 7.74 -1.77 1.21
CA HIS A 162 6.85 -2.43 0.26
C HIS A 162 6.32 -1.49 -0.83
N PHE A 163 6.52 -0.18 -0.66
CA PHE A 163 6.05 0.85 -1.59
C PHE A 163 7.23 1.60 -2.24
N ASP A 164 8.26 0.86 -2.66
CA ASP A 164 9.47 1.44 -3.26
C ASP A 164 9.19 1.94 -4.70
N ILE A 165 9.15 3.27 -4.85
CA ILE A 165 8.96 3.94 -6.14
C ILE A 165 10.28 4.33 -6.80
N SER A 166 11.43 3.95 -6.24
CA SER A 166 12.74 4.35 -6.76
C SER A 166 12.98 4.05 -8.25
N PRO A 167 12.45 2.95 -8.86
CA PRO A 167 12.64 2.69 -10.30
C PRO A 167 12.05 3.80 -11.18
N CYS A 168 11.06 4.54 -10.66
CA CYS A 168 10.43 5.67 -11.34
C CYS A 168 11.28 6.94 -11.37
N PHE A 169 12.40 6.95 -10.63
CA PHE A 169 13.27 8.12 -10.45
C PHE A 169 14.74 7.88 -10.82
N GLU A 170 15.08 6.75 -11.43
CA GLU A 170 16.47 6.46 -11.87
C GLU A 170 17.04 7.54 -12.78
N ASN A 171 16.22 8.05 -13.71
CA ASN A 171 16.57 9.12 -14.66
C ASN A 171 15.95 10.47 -14.31
N ARG A 172 15.48 10.64 -13.07
CA ARG A 172 14.87 11.88 -12.58
C ARG A 172 15.67 12.51 -11.45
N LYS A 173 15.28 13.72 -11.07
CA LYS A 173 15.92 14.46 -10.00
C LYS A 173 15.74 13.71 -8.67
N ARG A 174 16.85 13.46 -7.99
CA ARG A 174 16.91 12.90 -6.63
C ARG A 174 18.03 13.55 -5.84
N ARG A 175 17.96 13.47 -4.50
CA ARG A 175 19.05 13.87 -3.61
C ARG A 175 19.40 12.72 -2.68
N ILE A 176 20.69 12.45 -2.55
CA ILE A 176 21.23 11.39 -1.69
C ILE A 176 21.68 12.03 -0.38
N PHE A 177 21.36 11.39 0.73
CA PHE A 177 21.77 11.77 2.07
C PHE A 177 22.57 10.64 2.72
N ALA A 178 23.64 11.02 3.41
CA ALA A 178 24.40 10.14 4.28
C ALA A 178 24.43 10.75 5.69
N VAL A 179 24.00 10.00 6.68
CA VAL A 179 23.91 10.43 8.08
C VAL A 179 24.59 9.38 8.96
N SER A 180 25.45 9.83 9.87
CA SER A 180 26.08 8.95 10.86
C SER A 180 25.39 9.10 12.21
N PHE A 181 25.07 7.97 12.84
CA PHE A 181 24.62 7.89 14.22
C PHE A 181 25.73 7.29 15.09
N PRO A 182 25.81 7.69 16.38
CA PRO A 182 26.81 7.15 17.29
C PRO A 182 26.80 5.61 17.33
N GLY A 183 27.97 4.99 17.25
CA GLY A 183 28.12 3.52 17.31
C GLY A 183 27.44 2.84 18.50
N LYS A 184 27.27 3.53 19.63
CA LYS A 184 26.51 3.03 20.80
C LYS A 184 25.05 2.65 20.48
N SER A 185 24.47 3.17 19.41
CA SER A 185 23.12 2.86 18.96
C SER A 185 23.06 1.60 18.09
N ALA A 186 24.20 1.06 17.64
CA ALA A 186 24.26 -0.06 16.71
C ALA A 186 23.50 -1.31 17.18
N PRO A 187 23.64 -1.78 18.44
CA PRO A 187 22.91 -2.97 18.89
C PRO A 187 21.39 -2.79 18.82
N THR A 188 20.90 -1.63 19.26
CA THR A 188 19.47 -1.31 19.27
C THR A 188 18.89 -1.18 17.86
N ILE A 189 19.64 -0.56 16.94
CA ILE A 189 19.22 -0.43 15.54
C ILE A 189 19.26 -1.79 14.85
N ALA A 190 20.29 -2.62 15.07
CA ALA A 190 20.43 -3.92 14.43
C ALA A 190 19.26 -4.85 14.74
N VAL A 191 18.80 -4.90 16.01
CA VAL A 191 17.66 -5.75 16.41
C VAL A 191 16.30 -5.19 16.00
N ASN A 192 16.22 -3.91 15.63
CA ASN A 192 15.00 -3.22 15.20
C ASN A 192 15.14 -2.59 13.80
N LEU A 193 15.90 -3.22 12.90
CA LEU A 193 16.33 -2.57 11.66
C LEU A 193 15.17 -2.05 10.81
N GLN A 194 14.09 -2.83 10.72
CA GLN A 194 12.91 -2.44 9.95
C GLN A 194 12.20 -1.23 10.58
N TYR A 195 11.91 -1.27 11.88
CA TYR A 195 11.33 -0.12 12.61
C TYR A 195 12.23 1.12 12.55
N PHE A 196 13.55 0.96 12.56
CA PHE A 196 14.47 2.06 12.37
C PHE A 196 14.33 2.67 10.96
N LYS A 197 14.24 1.84 9.91
CA LYS A 197 14.00 2.31 8.53
C LYS A 197 12.66 3.04 8.40
N ASP A 198 11.60 2.49 8.97
CA ASP A 198 10.27 3.13 8.94
C ASP A 198 10.29 4.46 9.71
N GLY A 199 10.96 4.50 10.88
CA GLY A 199 11.17 5.73 11.63
C GLY A 199 12.00 6.78 10.89
N VAL A 200 12.96 6.38 10.04
CA VAL A 200 13.69 7.30 9.15
C VAL A 200 12.72 7.93 8.15
N VAL A 201 11.90 7.11 7.47
CA VAL A 201 10.91 7.59 6.49
C VAL A 201 9.94 8.57 7.15
N GLU A 202 9.36 8.21 8.30
CA GLU A 202 8.45 9.08 9.06
C GLU A 202 9.10 10.39 9.46
N GLN A 203 10.34 10.35 9.96
CA GLN A 203 11.04 11.54 10.40
C GLN A 203 11.40 12.47 9.22
N VAL A 204 11.82 11.91 8.09
CA VAL A 204 12.08 12.69 6.86
C VAL A 204 10.78 13.34 6.39
N ALA A 205 9.68 12.59 6.30
CA ALA A 205 8.37 13.10 5.92
C ALA A 205 7.92 14.23 6.86
N LYS A 206 8.07 14.05 8.17
CA LYS A 206 7.70 15.05 9.19
C LYS A 206 8.52 16.34 9.08
N LEU A 207 9.83 16.25 8.87
CA LEU A 207 10.72 17.42 8.81
C LEU A 207 10.59 18.21 7.52
N THR A 208 10.28 17.52 6.41
CA THR A 208 10.33 18.11 5.08
C THR A 208 8.94 18.39 4.49
N GLY A 209 7.91 17.71 4.99
CA GLY A 209 6.57 17.68 4.38
C GLY A 209 6.47 16.78 3.14
N LEU A 210 7.52 16.01 2.81
CA LEU A 210 7.48 15.04 1.72
C LEU A 210 6.49 13.91 2.00
N SER A 211 5.93 13.36 0.94
CA SER A 211 5.25 12.05 1.01
C SER A 211 6.26 10.99 1.49
N PRO A 212 5.88 10.09 2.42
CA PRO A 212 6.69 8.93 2.81
C PRO A 212 7.19 8.11 1.61
N LEU A 213 6.37 7.99 0.55
CA LEU A 213 6.72 7.28 -0.69
C LEU A 213 7.94 7.88 -1.39
N ARG A 214 8.22 9.18 -1.19
CA ARG A 214 9.35 9.88 -1.81
C ARG A 214 10.65 9.73 -1.04
N VAL A 215 10.71 8.83 -0.06
CA VAL A 215 11.92 8.46 0.68
C VAL A 215 12.22 7.00 0.40
N GLY A 216 13.34 6.73 -0.27
CA GLY A 216 13.67 5.39 -0.75
C GLY A 216 15.14 5.03 -0.59
N HIS A 217 15.48 3.83 -1.03
CA HIS A 217 16.85 3.30 -1.02
C HIS A 217 17.56 3.40 0.34
N LEU A 218 16.85 3.06 1.42
CA LEU A 218 17.41 3.08 2.78
C LEU A 218 18.40 1.94 3.00
N GLN A 219 19.67 2.30 3.16
CA GLN A 219 20.78 1.40 3.48
C GLN A 219 21.38 1.76 4.84
N VAL A 220 21.61 0.76 5.68
CA VAL A 220 22.18 0.93 7.02
C VAL A 220 23.40 0.04 7.12
N ASN A 221 24.56 0.65 7.37
CA ASN A 221 25.84 -0.04 7.54
C ASN A 221 26.35 0.16 8.96
N PHE A 222 26.78 -0.92 9.59
CA PHE A 222 27.30 -0.93 10.96
C PHE A 222 28.83 -1.01 10.92
N GLU A 223 29.51 0.11 11.17
CA GLU A 223 30.96 0.19 11.32
C GLU A 223 31.30 0.70 12.75
N SER A 224 32.30 1.58 12.91
CA SER A 224 32.54 2.29 14.18
C SER A 224 31.36 3.17 14.58
N ASP A 225 30.66 3.71 13.57
CA ASP A 225 29.39 4.42 13.68
C ASP A 225 28.33 3.71 12.81
N VAL A 226 27.06 3.99 13.06
CA VAL A 226 25.97 3.51 12.20
C VAL A 226 25.78 4.51 11.06
N LYS A 227 26.11 4.09 9.84
CA LYS A 227 25.95 4.91 8.63
C LYS A 227 24.62 4.61 7.96
N LEU A 228 23.75 5.60 7.87
CA LEU A 228 22.50 5.58 7.13
C LEU A 228 22.68 6.30 5.80
N MET A 229 22.36 5.66 4.70
CA MET A 229 22.22 6.26 3.38
C MET A 229 20.78 6.13 2.91
N PHE A 230 20.24 7.17 2.28
CA PHE A 230 18.91 7.14 1.67
C PHE A 230 18.79 8.21 0.59
N GLU A 231 17.74 8.08 -0.22
CA GLU A 231 17.41 9.03 -1.27
C GLU A 231 16.06 9.69 -0.99
N ILE A 232 15.94 10.96 -1.40
CA ILE A 232 14.65 11.63 -1.55
C ILE A 232 14.41 11.94 -3.02
N PHE A 233 13.19 11.69 -3.48
CA PHE A 233 12.78 11.80 -4.88
C PHE A 233 12.02 13.10 -5.14
N ASP A 234 12.05 13.59 -6.38
CA ASP A 234 11.22 14.72 -6.81
C ASP A 234 9.73 14.33 -6.87
N LYS A 235 8.86 15.33 -7.05
CA LYS A 235 7.44 15.08 -7.28
C LYS A 235 7.21 14.50 -8.67
N THR A 236 6.14 13.75 -8.82
CA THR A 236 5.72 13.26 -10.13
C THR A 236 5.24 14.44 -11.01
N PRO A 237 5.63 14.53 -12.29
CA PRO A 237 5.31 15.68 -13.14
C PRO A 237 3.92 15.62 -13.78
N ILE A 238 3.15 14.56 -13.54
CA ILE A 238 1.78 14.42 -14.02
C ILE A 238 0.79 14.75 -12.90
N PRO A 239 -0.34 15.42 -13.21
CA PRO A 239 -1.45 15.48 -12.27
C PRO A 239 -2.09 14.09 -12.15
N GLY A 240 -2.53 13.73 -10.95
CA GLY A 240 -3.41 12.59 -10.73
C GLY A 240 -4.85 13.04 -10.54
N ASP A 241 -5.75 12.07 -10.56
CA ASP A 241 -7.20 12.32 -10.60
C ASP A 241 -7.80 12.20 -9.20
N VAL A 242 -7.55 13.20 -8.32
CA VAL A 242 -8.12 13.27 -6.96
C VAL A 242 -8.80 14.63 -6.72
N THR A 243 -9.87 14.65 -5.91
CA THR A 243 -10.68 15.86 -5.67
C THR A 243 -9.88 17.02 -5.08
N THR A 244 -8.88 16.70 -4.26
CA THR A 244 -7.95 17.70 -3.73
C THR A 244 -6.56 17.10 -3.73
N VAL A 245 -5.79 17.40 -4.79
CA VAL A 245 -4.39 17.00 -4.89
C VAL A 245 -3.63 17.62 -3.72
N LYS A 246 -3.08 16.77 -2.86
CA LYS A 246 -2.20 17.22 -1.78
C LYS A 246 -0.97 17.87 -2.41
N GLN A 247 -0.79 19.16 -2.18
CA GLN A 247 0.36 19.88 -2.72
C GLN A 247 1.66 19.27 -2.20
N GLU A 248 2.49 18.83 -3.14
CA GLU A 248 3.78 18.22 -2.84
C GLU A 248 4.89 19.26 -2.67
N VAL A 249 5.79 18.99 -1.73
CA VAL A 249 6.97 19.83 -1.49
C VAL A 249 8.01 19.59 -2.59
N ASP A 250 8.58 20.68 -3.11
CA ASP A 250 9.67 20.62 -4.09
C ASP A 250 10.93 19.98 -3.52
N LEU A 251 11.60 19.15 -4.32
CA LEU A 251 12.81 18.42 -3.93
C LEU A 251 13.90 19.32 -3.33
N ALA A 252 14.13 20.49 -3.94
CA ALA A 252 15.15 21.43 -3.46
C ALA A 252 14.84 21.90 -2.03
N LYS A 253 13.61 22.38 -1.81
CA LYS A 253 13.13 22.85 -0.50
C LYS A 253 13.17 21.74 0.55
N ALA A 254 12.69 20.55 0.21
CA ALA A 254 12.72 19.40 1.11
C ALA A 254 14.16 19.00 1.47
N GLY A 255 15.05 18.92 0.47
CA GLY A 255 16.44 18.57 0.70
C GLY A 255 17.20 19.61 1.52
N ASP A 256 16.91 20.90 1.36
CA ASP A 256 17.53 21.97 2.14
C ASP A 256 17.05 21.96 3.59
N ALA A 257 15.76 21.70 3.81
CA ALA A 257 15.18 21.53 5.14
C ALA A 257 15.83 20.33 5.87
N LEU A 258 15.95 19.19 5.19
CA LEU A 258 16.57 17.98 5.74
C LEU A 258 18.06 18.20 6.03
N TYR A 259 18.80 18.78 5.09
CA TYR A 259 20.21 19.11 5.27
C TYR A 259 20.44 20.03 6.49
N LYS A 260 19.60 21.07 6.64
CA LYS A 260 19.62 21.95 7.81
C LYS A 260 19.32 21.19 9.10
N ALA A 261 18.34 20.29 9.09
CA ALA A 261 17.99 19.48 10.26
C ALA A 261 19.13 18.56 10.69
N VAL A 262 19.79 17.89 9.74
CA VAL A 262 20.97 17.06 10.00
C VAL A 262 22.11 17.90 10.57
N ARG A 263 22.47 19.03 9.94
CA ARG A 263 23.56 19.90 10.40
C ARG A 263 23.34 20.55 11.76
N THR A 264 22.09 20.74 12.16
CA THR A 264 21.74 21.36 13.45
C THR A 264 21.39 20.33 14.52
N ASN A 265 21.71 19.05 14.31
CA ASN A 265 21.41 17.94 15.23
C ASN A 265 19.91 17.83 15.58
N LYS A 266 19.02 18.24 14.66
CA LYS A 266 17.56 18.13 14.79
C LYS A 266 16.99 16.91 14.07
N PHE A 267 17.80 16.19 13.29
CA PHE A 267 17.43 14.90 12.74
C PHE A 267 17.66 13.80 13.79
N SER A 268 16.57 13.24 14.30
CA SER A 268 16.59 12.14 15.28
C SER A 268 15.50 11.13 14.93
N VAL A 269 15.84 9.85 15.00
CA VAL A 269 14.93 8.76 14.63
C VAL A 269 14.51 8.05 15.92
N PRO A 270 13.23 8.12 16.32
CA PRO A 270 12.75 7.34 17.45
C PRO A 270 12.75 5.85 17.07
N ILE A 271 13.33 5.01 17.92
CA ILE A 271 13.24 3.55 17.76
C ILE A 271 12.09 3.09 18.66
N VAL A 272 10.91 2.92 18.08
CA VAL A 272 9.76 2.33 18.77
C VAL A 272 9.93 0.82 18.71
N SER A 273 10.16 0.17 19.85
CA SER A 273 10.10 -1.29 19.94
C SER A 273 8.63 -1.71 20.05
N TYR A 274 8.20 -2.64 19.21
CA TYR A 274 6.90 -3.29 19.39
C TYR A 274 7.07 -4.37 20.46
N ASN A 275 6.65 -4.07 21.70
CA ASN A 275 6.41 -5.12 22.69
C ASN A 275 5.17 -5.90 22.23
N GLY A 276 5.38 -7.10 21.69
CA GLY A 276 4.36 -7.98 21.10
C GLY A 276 3.31 -8.52 22.08
N THR A 277 2.63 -7.64 22.81
CA THR A 277 1.49 -7.99 23.66
C THR A 277 0.38 -6.97 23.45
N LYS A 278 -0.54 -7.32 22.55
CA LYS A 278 -1.96 -6.96 22.65
C LYS A 278 -2.79 -8.18 22.29
#